data_AF-A0A7C0V7H1-F1
#
_entry.id   AF-A0A7C0V7H1-F1
#
_cell.length_a   1.000
_cell.length_b   1.000
_cell.length_c   1.000
_cell.angle_alpha   90.00
_cell.angle_beta   90.00
_cell.angle_gamma   90.00
#
_symmetry.space_group_name_H-M   'P 1'
#
loop_
_entity.id
_entity.type
_entity.pdbx_description
1 polymer ?
#
loop_
_entity_poly.entity_id
_entity_poly.type
_entity_poly.pdbx_seq_one_letter_code
_entity_poly.pdbx_strand_id
1 'polypeptide(L)' 'MGTIDLTLKIWRQRGPRDKGGFETFAARGISTDMSFLEMLDMVNEQLTLAGR' A
#
# COMPACT_ATOMS: atom_id res chain seq x y z
N MET A 1 1.60 22.14 2.98
CA MET A 1 0.98 20.91 2.47
C MET A 1 0.87 19.94 3.62
N GLY A 2 -0.30 19.34 3.81
CA GLY A 2 -0.55 18.42 4.93
C GLY A 2 -0.03 17.03 4.62
N THR A 3 0.33 16.27 5.66
CA THR A 3 0.63 14.84 5.53
C THR A 3 -0.29 14.03 6.42
N ILE A 4 -0.64 12.83 5.97
CA ILE A 4 -1.44 11.88 6.73
C ILE A 4 -0.75 10.52 6.81
N ASP A 5 -1.06 9.78 7.86
CA ASP A 5 -0.67 8.39 8.03
C ASP A 5 -1.91 7.52 7.88
N LEU A 6 -1.81 6.48 7.04
CA LEU A 6 -2.90 5.58 6.70
C LEU A 6 -2.50 4.13 6.99
N THR A 7 -3.48 3.36 7.47
CA THR A 7 -3.37 1.91 7.55
C THR A 7 -4.19 1.30 6.42
N LEU A 8 -3.51 0.70 5.45
CA LEU A 8 -4.14 0.08 4.29
C LEU A 8 -4.32 -1.41 4.54
N LYS A 9 -5.55 -1.91 4.38
CA LYS A 9 -5.84 -3.35 4.37
C LYS A 9 -6.07 -3.77 2.92
N ILE A 10 -5.12 -4.47 2.34
CA ILE A 10 -5.09 -4.83 0.91
C ILE A 10 -5.28 -6.33 0.78
N TRP A 11 -6.24 -6.76 -0.04
CA TRP A 11 -6.40 -8.18 -0.37
C TRP A 11 -5.31 -8.62 -1.36
N ARG A 12 -4.54 -9.65 -1.00
CA ARG A 12 -3.47 -10.22 -1.82
C ARG A 12 -3.76 -11.68 -2.10
N GLN A 13 -3.59 -12.08 -3.35
CA GLN A 13 -3.86 -13.43 -3.85
C GLN A 13 -2.97 -13.67 -5.08
N ARG A 14 -2.18 -14.75 -5.12
CA ARG A 14 -1.22 -14.98 -6.22
C ARG A 14 -1.88 -15.58 -7.45
N GLY A 15 -3.02 -16.24 -7.29
CA GLY A 15 -3.82 -16.75 -8.40
C GLY A 15 -5.22 -17.18 -7.98
N PRO A 16 -6.08 -17.55 -8.95
CA PRO A 16 -7.51 -17.81 -8.72
C PRO A 16 -7.79 -19.02 -7.82
N ARG A 17 -6.79 -19.88 -7.59
CA ARG A 17 -6.91 -21.07 -6.72
C ARG A 17 -6.43 -20.83 -5.29
N ASP A 18 -5.78 -19.71 -5.03
CA ASP A 18 -5.33 -19.38 -3.68
C ASP A 18 -6.49 -18.81 -2.87
N LYS A 19 -6.52 -19.06 -1.56
CA LYS A 19 -7.54 -18.47 -0.69
C LYS A 19 -7.48 -16.94 -0.64
N GLY A 20 -6.31 -16.36 -0.90
CA GLY A 20 -6.04 -14.94 -0.67
C GLY A 20 -6.09 -14.56 0.81
N GLY A 21 -5.85 -13.28 1.09
CA GLY A 21 -5.97 -12.74 2.44
C GLY A 21 -5.73 -11.24 2.48
N PHE A 22 -6.17 -10.60 3.56
CA PHE A 22 -5.83 -9.21 3.80
C PHE A 22 -4.44 -9.10 4.39
N GLU A 23 -3.58 -8.35 3.71
CA GLU A 23 -2.32 -7.84 4.24
C GLU A 23 -2.53 -6.40 4.73
N THR A 24 -1.78 -6.01 5.76
CA THR A 24 -1.86 -4.66 6.33
C THR A 24 -0.56 -3.91 6.08
N PHE A 25 -0.67 -2.72 5.50
CA PHE A 25 0.47 -1.86 5.17
C PHE A 25 0.30 -0.50 5.85
N ALA A 26 1.40 0.02 6.41
CA ALA A 26 1.44 1.36 6.98
C ALA A 26 1.99 2.32 5.92
N ALA A 27 1.13 3.21 5.43
CA ALA A 27 1.48 4.30 4.54
C ALA A 27 1.70 5.55 5.40
N ARG A 28 2.96 5.98 5.55
CA ARG A 28 3.31 7.12 6.41
C ARG A 28 3.73 8.32 5.59
N GLY A 29 3.37 9.52 6.06
CA GLY A 29 3.80 10.77 5.44
C GLY A 29 3.18 11.02 4.05
N ILE A 30 1.97 10.53 3.80
CA ILE A 30 1.29 10.71 2.52
C ILE A 30 0.88 12.17 2.39
N SER A 31 1.35 12.84 1.33
CA SER A 31 0.91 14.20 1.04
C SER A 31 -0.59 14.20 0.73
N THR A 32 -1.34 15.14 1.33
CA THR A 32 -2.77 15.31 1.04
C THR A 32 -3.05 15.74 -0.40
N ASP A 33 -2.03 16.17 -1.13
CA ASP A 33 -2.11 16.57 -2.54
C ASP A 33 -1.88 15.40 -3.50
N MET A 34 -1.43 14.23 -3.00
CA MET A 34 -1.28 13.02 -3.80
C MET A 34 -2.64 12.39 -4.08
N SER A 35 -2.81 11.88 -5.30
CA SER A 35 -3.90 10.97 -5.61
C SER A 35 -3.72 9.63 -4.90
N PHE A 36 -4.81 8.88 -4.77
CA PHE A 36 -4.79 7.54 -4.18
C PHE A 36 -3.88 6.56 -4.95
N LEU A 37 -3.77 6.70 -6.28
CA LEU A 37 -2.91 5.83 -7.10
C LEU A 37 -1.42 6.13 -6.86
N GLU A 38 -1.02 7.39 -6.80
CA GLU A 38 0.36 7.78 -6.47
C GLU A 38 0.76 7.30 -5.07
N MET A 39 -0.18 7.33 -4.11
CA MET A 39 0.02 6.73 -2.80
C MET A 39 0.27 5.22 -2.88
N LEU A 40 -0.48 4.48 -3.71
CA LEU A 40 -0.27 3.04 -3.90
C LEU A 40 1.07 2.74 -4.58
N ASP A 41 1.49 3.56 -5.54
CA ASP A 41 2.79 3.43 -6.20
C ASP A 41 3.94 3.60 -5.19
N MET A 42 3.86 4.62 -4.34
CA MET A 42 4.83 4.81 -3.25
C MET A 42 4.87 3.62 -2.28
N VAL A 43 3.71 3.06 -1.90
CA VAL A 43 3.66 1.86 -1.05
C VAL A 43 4.29 0.65 -1.76
N ASN A 44 4.03 0.46 -3.05
CA ASN A 44 4.62 -0.62 -3.84
C ASN A 44 6.16 -0.49 -3.93
N GLU A 45 6.68 0.72 -4.11
CA GLU A 45 8.13 0.96 -4.10
C GLU A 45 8.75 0.59 -2.76
N GLN A 46 8.13 0.98 -1.64
CA GLN A 46 8.61 0.62 -0.30
C GLN A 46 8.63 -0.90 -0.09
N LEU A 47 7.61 -1.61 -0.57
CA LEU A 47 7.56 -3.07 -0.49
C LEU A 47 8.65 -3.72 -1.34
N THR A 48 8.87 -3.21 -2.55
CA THR A 48 9.93 -3.69 -3.45
C THR A 48 11.31 -3.51 -2.81
N LEU A 49 11.58 -2.34 -2.20
CA LEU A 49 12.83 -2.07 -1.48
C LEU A 49 13.00 -2.97 -0.23
N ALA A 50 11.89 -3.32 0.42
CA ALA A 50 11.88 -4.27 1.52
C ALA A 50 12.01 -5.75 1.08
N GLY A 51 12.07 -6.01 -0.23
CA GLY A 51 12.18 -7.36 -0.80
C GLY A 51 10.90 -8.20 -0.64
N ARG A 52 9.73 -7.54 -0.64
CA ARG A 52 8.40 -8.16 -0.47
C ARG A 52 7.59 -8.21 -1.75
#